data_AF-S6B763-F1
#
_entry.id   AF-S6B763-F1
#
_cell.length_a   1.000
_cell.length_b   1.000
_cell.length_c   1.000
_cell.angle_alpha   90.00
_cell.angle_beta   90.00
_cell.angle_gamma   90.00
#
_symmetry.space_group_name_H-M   'P 1'
#
loop_
_entity.id
_entity.type
_entity.pdbx_description
1 polymer ?
#
loop_
_entity_poly.entity_id
_entity_poly.type
_entity_poly.pdbx_seq_one_letter_code
_entity_poly.pdbx_strand_id
1 'polypeptide(L)' 'MWEGGEYTLTMEFTDDYPSKPPKCKFTPVLFHPNVYPSGTVCLSILSEDKDWKPSITIKQILLGIQVCICIRRTFIIFYV' A
#
# COMPACT_ATOMS: atom_id res chain seq x y z
N MET A 1 -6.79 3.42 17.14
CA MET A 1 -7.92 2.77 16.42
C MET A 1 -7.48 1.55 15.63
N TRP A 2 -6.33 1.57 14.96
CA TRP A 2 -5.91 0.46 14.09
C TRP A 2 -4.91 -0.53 14.72
N GLU A 3 -4.33 -0.20 15.88
CA GLU A 3 -3.35 -1.01 16.62
C GLU A 3 -3.91 -2.41 16.96
N GLY A 4 -3.10 -3.45 16.73
CA GLY A 4 -3.46 -4.84 17.04
C GLY A 4 -4.35 -5.53 16.01
N GLY A 5 -4.81 -4.83 14.96
CA GLY A 5 -5.53 -5.46 13.85
C GLY A 5 -4.60 -6.26 12.94
N GLU A 6 -5.19 -7.07 12.06
CA GLU A 6 -4.53 -7.66 10.88
C GLU A 6 -5.28 -7.17 9.64
N TYR A 7 -4.56 -6.62 8.65
CA TYR A 7 -5.17 -6.15 7.42
C TYR A 7 -4.53 -6.84 6.23
N THR A 8 -5.37 -7.38 5.37
CA THR A 8 -4.90 -8.02 4.14
C THR A 8 -4.78 -6.98 3.03
N LEU A 9 -3.62 -6.94 2.40
CA LEU A 9 -3.31 -6.05 1.28
C LEU A 9 -2.88 -6.91 0.08
N THR A 10 -3.51 -6.65 -1.06
CA THR A 10 -3.15 -7.22 -2.35
C THR A 10 -2.30 -6.21 -3.12
N MET A 11 -1.20 -6.68 -3.73
CA MET A 11 -0.33 -5.85 -4.56
C MET A 11 -0.27 -6.41 -5.97
N GLU A 12 -0.85 -5.66 -6.90
CA GLU A 12 -0.92 -6.04 -8.31
C GLU A 12 0.23 -5.39 -9.07
N PHE A 13 1.04 -6.21 -9.71
CA PHE A 13 2.14 -5.78 -10.57
C PHE A 13 1.69 -5.84 -12.03
N THR A 14 2.00 -4.81 -12.81
CA THR A 14 1.81 -4.81 -14.27
C THR A 14 3.10 -5.22 -14.97
N ASP A 15 3.02 -5.55 -16.26
CA ASP A 15 4.19 -5.88 -17.10
C ASP A 15 5.22 -4.74 -17.17
N ASP A 16 4.79 -3.51 -16.87
CA ASP A 16 5.63 -2.31 -16.83
C ASP A 16 6.43 -2.15 -15.52
N TYR A 17 6.24 -3.03 -14.53
CA TYR A 17 7.04 -3.00 -13.30
C TYR A 17 8.51 -3.37 -13.60
N PRO A 18 9.52 -2.64 -13.07
CA PRO A 18 9.46 -1.61 -12.02
C PRO A 18 9.37 -0.17 -12.51
N SER A 19 9.21 0.07 -13.81
CA SER A 19 9.05 1.44 -14.35
C SER A 19 7.79 2.10 -13.78
N LYS A 20 6.70 1.34 -13.64
CA LYS A 20 5.47 1.78 -12.96
C LYS A 20 5.32 1.15 -11.57
N PRO A 21 4.72 1.87 -10.60
CA PRO A 21 4.45 1.33 -9.28
C PRO A 21 3.40 0.21 -9.32
N PRO A 22 3.45 -0.74 -8.38
CA PRO A 22 2.37 -1.70 -8.22
C PRO A 22 1.12 -1.03 -7.61
N LYS A 23 -0.05 -1.57 -7.89
CA LYS A 23 -1.31 -1.12 -7.27
C LYS A 23 -1.54 -1.87 -5.97
N CYS A 24 -1.73 -1.12 -4.88
CA CYS A 24 -1.99 -1.70 -3.56
C CYS A 24 -3.47 -1.52 -3.18
N LYS A 25 -4.12 -2.60 -2.73
CA LYS A 25 -5.54 -2.59 -2.38
C LYS A 25 -5.81 -3.35 -1.09
N PHE A 26 -6.54 -2.75 -0.16
CA PHE A 26 -7.02 -3.44 1.04
C PHE A 26 -8.25 -4.29 0.74
N THR A 27 -8.24 -5.52 1.26
CA THR A 27 -9.39 -6.43 1.21
C THR A 27 -9.58 -7.07 2.59
N PRO A 28 -10.70 -6.84 3.30
CA PRO A 28 -11.78 -5.90 2.97
C PRO A 28 -11.33 -4.44 2.97
N VAL A 29 -12.15 -3.55 2.39
CA VAL A 29 -11.83 -2.12 2.26
C VAL A 29 -11.63 -1.49 3.64
N LEU A 30 -10.48 -0.84 3.81
CA LEU A 30 -10.16 -0.09 5.02
C LEU A 30 -10.72 1.33 4.94
N PHE A 31 -11.47 1.76 5.96
CA PHE A 31 -11.98 3.13 6.01
C PHE A 31 -10.90 4.11 6.48
N HIS A 32 -10.19 4.74 5.54
CA HIS A 32 -9.08 5.66 5.84
C HIS A 32 -8.99 6.78 4.78
N PRO A 33 -8.60 8.02 5.12
CA PRO A 33 -8.53 9.13 4.15
C PRO A 33 -7.64 8.85 2.93
N ASN A 34 -6.58 8.06 3.11
CA ASN A 34 -5.66 7.65 2.04
C ASN A 34 -6.04 6.31 1.38
N VAL A 35 -7.25 5.81 1.63
CA VAL A 35 -7.78 4.59 1.00
C VAL A 35 -9.09 4.95 0.32
N TYR A 36 -9.14 4.74 -0.99
CA TYR A 36 -10.35 4.98 -1.77
C TYR A 36 -11.46 4.01 -1.38
N PRO A 37 -12.74 4.30 -1.69
CA PRO A 37 -13.85 3.36 -1.49
C PRO A 37 -13.65 2.01 -2.22
N SER A 38 -12.81 1.98 -3.25
CA SER A 38 -12.40 0.76 -3.93
C SER A 38 -11.46 -0.13 -3.08
N GLY A 39 -10.88 0.40 -2.00
CA GLY A 39 -9.79 -0.23 -1.23
C GLY A 39 -8.39 0.16 -1.73
N THR A 40 -8.27 0.88 -2.85
CA THR A 40 -6.98 1.29 -3.41
C THR A 40 -6.28 2.30 -2.50
N VAL A 41 -5.00 2.06 -2.22
CA VAL A 41 -4.18 2.93 -1.39
C VAL A 41 -3.63 4.10 -2.21
N CYS A 42 -3.78 5.31 -1.69
CA CYS A 42 -3.25 6.53 -2.28
C CYS A 42 -2.00 6.98 -1.50
N LEU A 43 -0.83 6.78 -2.09
CA LEU A 43 0.46 7.26 -1.58
C LEU A 43 1.27 7.86 -2.72
N SER A 44 2.07 8.88 -2.43
CA SER A 44 2.90 9.52 -3.46
C SER A 44 3.95 8.57 -4.04
N ILE A 45 4.49 7.66 -3.23
CA ILE A 45 5.40 6.59 -3.68
C ILE A 45 4.69 5.51 -4.51
N LEU A 46 3.36 5.49 -4.58
CA LEU A 46 2.59 4.58 -5.44
C LEU A 46 2.01 5.30 -6.67
N SER A 47 2.49 6.52 -6.95
CA SER A 47 2.04 7.35 -8.06
C SER A 47 3.21 7.58 -9.02
N GLU A 48 3.02 7.22 -10.29
CA GLU A 48 4.01 7.37 -11.37
C GLU A 48 4.50 8.81 -11.51
N ASP A 49 3.58 9.78 -11.46
CA ASP A 49 3.89 11.22 -11.65
C ASP A 49 4.40 11.94 -10.39
N LYS A 50 4.65 11.22 -9.29
CA LYS A 50 5.05 11.82 -8.00
C LYS A 50 6.40 11.29 -7.54
N ASP A 51 6.41 10.42 -6.53
CA ASP A 51 7.63 10.01 -5.83
C ASP A 51 8.04 8.57 -6.15
N TRP A 52 7.35 7.90 -7.09
CA TRP A 52 7.73 6.56 -7.50
C TRP A 52 9.14 6.54 -8.08
N LYS A 53 9.93 5.54 -7.65
CA LYS A 53 11.24 5.25 -8.23
C LYS A 53 11.36 3.73 -8.35
N PRO A 54 11.89 3.20 -9.48
CA PRO A 54 12.11 1.77 -9.65
C PRO A 54 13.01 1.12 -8.58
N SER A 55 13.79 1.92 -7.84
CA SER A 55 14.61 1.48 -6.72
C SER A 55 13.85 1.30 -5.40
N ILE A 56 12.57 1.67 -5.35
CA ILE A 56 11.73 1.48 -4.16
C ILE A 56 11.42 -0.01 -4.00
N THR A 57 11.83 -0.55 -2.86
CA THR A 57 11.60 -1.95 -2.51
C THR A 57 10.19 -2.18 -1.97
N ILE A 58 9.68 -3.42 -2.09
CA ILE A 58 8.39 -3.82 -1.50
C ILE A 58 8.35 -3.51 0.00
N LYS A 59 9.46 -3.72 0.72
CA LYS A 59 9.58 -3.38 2.14
C LYS A 59 9.33 -1.89 2.40
N GLN A 60 9.87 -1.00 1.59
CA GLN A 60 9.65 0.44 1.72
C GLN A 60 8.19 0.81 1.45
N ILE A 61 7.54 0.15 0.49
CA ILE A 61 6.11 0.33 0.22
C ILE A 61 5.29 -0.07 1.44
N LEU A 62 5.47 -1.29 1.95
CA LEU A 62 4.73 -1.80 3.10
C LEU A 62 4.93 -0.94 4.36
N LEU A 63 6.17 -0.49 4.61
CA LEU A 63 6.48 0.45 5.69
C LEU A 63 5.79 1.81 5.49
N GLY A 64 5.80 2.34 4.26
CA GLY A 64 5.13 3.58 3.92
C GLY A 64 3.62 3.50 4.19
N ILE A 65 2.97 2.41 3.76
CA ILE A 65 1.56 2.13 4.03
C ILE A 65 1.28 2.04 5.54
N GLN A 66 2.10 1.28 6.28
CA GLN A 66 1.93 1.11 7.72
C GLN A 66 2.04 2.43 8.49
N VAL A 67 3.02 3.28 8.12
CA VAL A 67 3.21 4.60 8.72
C VAL A 67 2.04 5.52 8.37
N CYS A 68 1.60 5.54 7.10
CA CYS A 68 0.54 6.46 6.66
C CYS A 68 -0.81 6.18 7.32
N ILE A 69 -1.10 4.92 7.65
CA ILE A 69 -2.37 4.52 8.27
C ILE A 69 -2.26 4.56 9.81
N CYS A 70 -1.10 5.00 10.35
CA CYS A 70 -0.79 5.08 11.77
C CYS A 70 -1.03 3.73 12.48
N ILE A 71 -0.71 2.63 11.81
CA ILE A 71 -0.90 1.31 12.37
C ILE A 71 0.37 0.87 13.12
N ARG A 72 0.56 1.48 14.29
CA ARG A 72 1.59 1.03 15.22
C ARG A 72 1.14 -0.33 15.76
N ARG A 73 1.85 -1.41 15.39
CA ARG A 73 1.61 -2.83 15.75
C ARG A 73 0.48 -3.58 15.03
N THR A 74 0.46 -3.54 13.71
CA THR A 74 -0.39 -4.45 12.91
C THR A 74 0.39 -5.12 11.81
N PHE A 75 0.06 -6.38 11.59
CA PHE A 75 0.54 -7.17 10.48
C PHE A 75 -0.27 -6.85 9.22
N ILE A 76 0.42 -6.34 8.19
CA ILE A 76 -0.12 -6.30 6.84
C ILE A 76 0.16 -7.67 6.23
N ILE A 77 -0.89 -8.44 5.98
CA ILE A 77 -0.77 -9.75 5.31
C ILE A 77 -0.75 -9.50 3.81
N PHE A 78 0.36 -9.85 3.18
CA PHE A 78 0.64 -9.59 1.78
C PHE A 78 0.35 -10.82 0.93
N TYR A 79 -0.48 -10.65 -0.10
CA TYR A 79 -0.68 -11.63 -1.16
C TYR A 79 -0.28 -11.01 -2.50
N VAL A 80 0.62 -11.69 -3.22
CA VAL A 80 1.04 -11.40 -4.61
C VAL A 80 0.06 -12.04 -5.57
#